data_AF-A0A9D6TNE9-F1
#
_entry.id   AF-A0A9D6TNE9-F1
#
_cell.length_a   1.000
_cell.length_b   1.000
_cell.length_c   1.000
_cell.angle_alpha   90.00
_cell.angle_beta   90.00
_cell.angle_gamma   90.00
#
_symmetry.space_group_name_H-M   'P 1'
#
loop_
_entity.id
_entity.type
_entity.pdbx_description
1 polymer ?
#
loop_
_entity_poly.entity_id
_entity_poly.type
_entity_poly.pdbx_seq_one_letter_code
_entity_poly.pdbx_strand_id
1 'polypeptide(L)'
;MPRVREWLAPFTWDIVTAQNAVLCQAKHALHKPTSDGHDRTKQLWENQHREAMPLDAAVDLCRRCHRLAPFCFYNGNTFASTIALVIKKLELPADRAYVVRSLARHIVAGVATSDEERAFRDFCGSLDTQG
;
A
#
# COMPACT_ATOMS: atom_id res chain seq x y z
N MET A 1 11.36 1.51 19.48
CA MET A 1 10.26 0.69 18.94
C MET A 1 9.68 1.47 17.78
N PRO A 2 9.44 0.85 16.62
CA PRO A 2 8.97 1.55 15.43
C PRO A 2 7.62 2.22 15.70
N ARG A 3 7.42 3.43 15.16
CA ARG A 3 6.22 4.22 15.33
C ARG A 3 5.03 3.50 14.71
N VAL A 4 4.14 3.02 15.57
CA VAL A 4 2.90 2.34 15.17
C VAL A 4 1.75 3.33 15.03
N ARG A 5 0.95 3.18 13.98
CA ARG A 5 -0.31 3.92 13.77
C ARG A 5 -1.29 3.06 12.98
N GLU A 6 -2.57 3.44 12.98
CA GLU A 6 -3.58 2.86 12.11
C GLU A 6 -3.48 3.44 10.68
N TRP A 7 -2.34 3.20 10.02
CA TRP A 7 -2.01 3.84 8.73
C TRP A 7 -3.08 3.66 7.65
N LEU A 8 -3.73 2.49 7.65
CA LEU A 8 -4.66 2.04 6.62
C LEU A 8 -6.14 2.15 7.03
N ALA A 9 -6.44 2.65 8.24
CA ALA A 9 -7.81 2.74 8.75
C ALA A 9 -8.77 3.49 7.81
N PRO A 10 -8.37 4.60 7.15
CA PRO A 10 -9.24 5.32 6.22
C PRO A 10 -9.53 4.59 4.90
N PHE A 11 -8.83 3.48 4.60
CA PHE A 11 -8.95 2.77 3.33
C PHE A 11 -9.76 1.49 3.55
N THR A 12 -11.08 1.62 3.69
CA THR A 12 -11.97 0.46 3.74
C THR A 12 -11.91 -0.36 2.44
N TRP A 13 -12.43 -1.59 2.45
CA TRP A 13 -12.49 -2.41 1.24
C TRP A 13 -13.22 -1.73 0.08
N ASP A 14 -14.29 -1.00 0.38
CA ASP A 14 -15.03 -0.23 -0.63
C ASP A 14 -14.17 0.88 -1.26
N ILE A 15 -13.34 1.55 -0.45
CA ILE A 15 -12.39 2.57 -0.95
C ILE A 15 -11.31 1.92 -1.82
N VAL A 16 -10.78 0.76 -1.43
CA VAL A 16 -9.81 0.00 -2.24
C VAL A 16 -10.42 -0.42 -3.58
N THR A 17 -11.67 -0.90 -3.57
CA THR A 17 -12.40 -1.32 -4.76
C THR A 17 -12.70 -0.14 -5.68
N ALA A 18 -13.18 0.99 -5.13
CA ALA A 18 -13.42 2.22 -5.88
C ALA A 18 -12.11 2.76 -6.50
N GLN A 19 -10.99 2.69 -5.78
CA GLN A 19 -9.69 3.10 -6.32
C GLN A 19 -9.25 2.22 -7.49
N ASN A 20 -9.46 0.89 -7.41
CA ASN A 20 -9.21 0.01 -8.54
C ASN A 20 -10.12 0.36 -9.74
N ALA A 21 -11.40 0.63 -9.49
CA ALA A 21 -12.35 1.00 -10.54
C ALA A 21 -11.91 2.27 -11.29
N VAL A 22 -11.44 3.30 -10.58
CA VAL A 22 -10.90 4.53 -11.18
C VAL A 22 -9.66 4.23 -12.05
N LEU A 23 -8.74 3.38 -11.57
CA LEU A 23 -7.55 2.98 -12.34
C LEU A 23 -7.92 2.21 -13.62
N CYS A 24 -8.87 1.27 -13.52
CA CYS A 24 -9.39 0.54 -14.65
C CYS A 24 -10.05 1.47 -15.66
N GLN A 25 -10.91 2.39 -15.22
CA GLN A 25 -11.60 3.36 -16.07
C GLN A 25 -10.60 4.24 -16.83
N ALA A 26 -9.57 4.76 -16.16
CA ALA A 26 -8.55 5.62 -16.76
C ALA A 26 -7.74 4.94 -17.87
N LYS A 27 -7.76 3.60 -17.94
CA LYS A 27 -7.04 2.79 -18.92
C LYS A 27 -7.94 1.89 -19.76
N HIS A 28 -9.26 2.13 -19.72
CA HIS A 28 -10.27 1.33 -20.42
C HIS A 28 -10.18 -0.18 -20.17
N ALA A 29 -9.80 -0.59 -18.95
CA ALA A 29 -9.73 -1.99 -18.55
C ALA A 29 -10.99 -2.44 -17.80
N LEU A 30 -11.22 -3.74 -17.80
CA LEU A 30 -12.33 -4.36 -17.08
C LEU A 30 -12.11 -4.28 -15.56
N HIS A 31 -13.02 -3.62 -14.85
CA HIS A 31 -13.09 -3.73 -13.40
C HIS A 31 -13.97 -4.92 -13.01
N LYS A 32 -13.35 -6.00 -12.55
CA LYS A 32 -14.03 -7.21 -12.09
C LYS A 32 -13.22 -7.91 -11.00
N PRO A 33 -13.86 -8.51 -9.97
CA PRO A 33 -13.18 -9.39 -9.02
C PRO A 33 -12.63 -10.65 -9.69
N THR A 34 -11.56 -11.22 -9.14
CA THR A 34 -11.14 -12.60 -9.46
C THR A 34 -11.94 -13.61 -8.62
N SER A 35 -12.10 -14.84 -9.12
CA SER A 35 -12.82 -15.90 -8.38
C SER A 35 -12.09 -16.33 -7.10
N ASP A 36 -10.76 -16.38 -7.15
CA ASP A 36 -9.96 -17.02 -6.10
C ASP A 36 -9.34 -15.99 -5.15
N GLY A 37 -9.04 -14.80 -5.67
CA GLY A 37 -8.28 -13.77 -4.96
C GLY A 37 -9.14 -12.78 -4.19
N HIS A 38 -10.34 -12.47 -4.68
CA HIS A 38 -11.14 -11.35 -4.19
C HIS A 38 -11.54 -11.50 -2.72
N ASP A 39 -12.29 -12.54 -2.38
CA ASP A 39 -12.82 -12.74 -1.02
C ASP A 39 -11.70 -12.95 0.00
N ARG A 40 -10.65 -13.69 -0.37
CA ARG A 40 -9.48 -13.89 0.48
C ARG A 40 -8.75 -12.59 0.77
N THR A 41 -8.61 -11.72 -0.23
CA THR A 41 -7.96 -10.41 -0.05
C THR A 41 -8.83 -9.48 0.78
N LYS A 42 -10.15 -9.47 0.51
CA LYS A 42 -11.12 -8.69 1.29
C LYS A 42 -11.03 -9.06 2.76
N GLN A 43 -11.10 -10.36 3.08
CA GLN A 43 -11.01 -10.86 4.44
C GLN A 43 -9.68 -10.47 5.11
N LEU A 44 -8.55 -10.65 4.41
CA LEU A 44 -7.24 -10.23 4.93
C LEU A 44 -7.22 -8.74 5.24
N TRP A 45 -7.73 -7.91 4.32
CA TRP A 45 -7.73 -6.47 4.45
C TRP A 45 -8.64 -6.00 5.58
N GLU A 46 -9.88 -6.46 5.64
CA GLU A 46 -10.87 -6.08 6.66
C GLU A 46 -10.41 -6.45 8.07
N ASN A 47 -9.66 -7.55 8.23
CA ASN A 47 -9.11 -7.96 9.51
C ASN A 47 -7.94 -7.06 9.99
N GLN A 48 -7.12 -6.54 9.08
CA GLN A 48 -5.83 -5.91 9.45
C GLN A 48 -5.77 -4.41 9.21
N HIS A 49 -6.58 -3.83 8.31
CA HIS A 49 -6.37 -2.44 7.87
C HIS A 49 -6.57 -1.40 8.97
N ARG A 50 -7.26 -1.75 10.07
CA ARG A 50 -7.45 -0.89 11.25
C ARG A 50 -6.46 -1.15 12.37
N GLU A 51 -5.61 -2.17 12.26
CA GLU A 51 -4.64 -2.46 13.30
C GLU A 51 -3.55 -1.38 13.33
N ALA A 52 -3.11 -1.01 14.53
CA ALA A 52 -1.94 -0.18 14.70
C ALA A 52 -0.68 -0.99 14.33
N MET A 53 0.05 -0.55 13.32
CA MET A 53 1.22 -1.25 12.79
C MET A 53 2.33 -0.27 12.40
N PRO A 54 3.59 -0.71 12.25
CA PRO A 54 4.61 0.14 11.65
C PRO A 54 4.36 0.32 10.14
N LEU A 55 4.94 1.37 9.54
CA LEU A 55 4.66 1.73 8.15
C LEU A 55 5.11 0.65 7.15
N ASP A 56 6.21 -0.05 7.45
CA ASP A 56 6.69 -1.19 6.67
C ASP A 56 5.73 -2.38 6.70
N ALA A 57 5.09 -2.66 7.83
CA ALA A 57 4.01 -3.65 7.91
C ALA A 57 2.79 -3.24 7.07
N ALA A 58 2.44 -1.95 7.01
CA ALA A 58 1.37 -1.47 6.13
C ALA A 58 1.71 -1.65 4.64
N VAL A 59 2.97 -1.43 4.26
CA VAL A 59 3.49 -1.68 2.90
C VAL A 59 3.46 -3.18 2.58
N ASP A 60 3.87 -4.03 3.53
CA ASP A 60 3.83 -5.48 3.36
C ASP A 60 2.39 -6.00 3.23
N LEU A 61 1.43 -5.50 4.02
CA LEU A 61 0.01 -5.84 3.87
C LEU A 61 -0.49 -5.50 2.45
N CYS A 62 -0.11 -4.33 1.93
CA CYS A 62 -0.40 -3.93 0.56
C CYS A 62 0.23 -4.88 -0.48
N ARG A 63 1.48 -5.32 -0.28
CA ARG A 63 2.18 -6.31 -1.13
C ARG A 63 1.49 -7.68 -1.09
N ARG A 64 1.11 -8.16 0.10
CA ARG A 64 0.39 -9.43 0.29
C ARG A 64 -0.96 -9.40 -0.44
N CYS A 65 -1.71 -8.31 -0.32
CA CYS A 65 -2.97 -8.14 -1.04
C CYS A 65 -2.79 -8.06 -2.55
N HIS A 66 -1.74 -7.38 -3.03
CA HIS A 66 -1.38 -7.42 -4.45
C HIS A 66 -1.15 -8.86 -4.94
N ARG A 67 -0.37 -9.67 -4.20
CA ARG A 67 -0.06 -11.07 -4.58
C ARG A 67 -1.28 -11.99 -4.60
N LEU A 68 -2.33 -11.68 -3.85
CA LEU A 68 -3.60 -12.40 -3.89
C LEU A 68 -4.46 -12.03 -5.10
N ALA A 69 -4.12 -10.97 -5.84
CA ALA A 69 -4.78 -10.55 -7.07
C ALA A 69 -6.32 -10.46 -6.98
N PRO A 70 -6.89 -9.59 -6.14
CA PRO A 70 -8.35 -9.48 -5.95
C PRO A 70 -9.14 -8.98 -7.16
N PHE A 71 -8.50 -8.33 -8.12
CA PHE A 71 -9.12 -7.78 -9.32
C PHE A 71 -8.46 -8.34 -10.58
N CYS A 72 -9.17 -8.35 -11.71
CA CYS A 72 -8.59 -8.80 -12.98
C CYS A 72 -7.39 -7.95 -13.43
N PHE A 73 -7.39 -6.65 -13.10
CA PHE A 73 -6.35 -5.72 -13.52
C PHE A 73 -5.93 -4.76 -12.38
N TYR A 74 -4.75 -4.15 -12.53
CA TYR A 74 -4.25 -3.07 -11.69
C TYR A 74 -4.11 -3.38 -10.18
N ASN A 75 -3.98 -4.65 -9.78
CA ASN A 75 -3.79 -5.03 -8.37
C ASN A 75 -2.61 -4.29 -7.72
N GLY A 76 -1.41 -4.39 -8.30
CA GLY A 76 -0.22 -3.70 -7.80
C GLY A 76 -0.42 -2.18 -7.75
N ASN A 77 -0.99 -1.57 -8.79
CA ASN A 77 -1.26 -0.13 -8.85
C ASN A 77 -2.27 0.34 -7.79
N THR A 78 -3.25 -0.50 -7.46
CA THR A 78 -4.27 -0.21 -6.45
C THR A 78 -3.63 -0.09 -5.08
N PHE A 79 -2.85 -1.08 -4.67
CA PHE A 79 -2.18 -1.07 -3.37
C PHE A 79 -1.00 -0.09 -3.32
N ALA A 80 -0.28 0.09 -4.42
CA ALA A 80 0.80 1.08 -4.55
C ALA A 80 0.28 2.53 -4.45
N SER A 81 -0.90 2.81 -5.01
CA SER A 81 -1.57 4.11 -4.86
C SER A 81 -2.06 4.34 -3.44
N THR A 82 -2.60 3.30 -2.79
CA THR A 82 -3.04 3.34 -1.39
C THR A 82 -1.89 3.74 -0.46
N ILE A 83 -0.74 3.05 -0.53
CA ILE A 83 0.39 3.40 0.33
C ILE A 83 1.00 4.76 0.00
N ALA A 84 0.96 5.18 -1.27
CA ALA A 84 1.42 6.52 -1.65
C ALA A 84 0.56 7.63 -1.04
N LEU A 85 -0.75 7.40 -0.86
CA LEU A 85 -1.65 8.32 -0.16
C LEU A 85 -1.39 8.36 1.35
N VAL A 86 -1.03 7.24 1.96
CA VAL A 86 -0.57 7.19 3.37
C VAL A 86 0.68 8.06 3.54
N ILE A 87 1.70 7.85 2.71
CA ILE A 87 2.97 8.60 2.80
C ILE A 87 2.75 10.10 2.54
N LYS A 88 1.81 10.47 1.66
CA LYS A 88 1.45 11.87 1.42
C LYS A 88 0.99 12.60 2.70
N LYS A 89 0.40 11.89 3.67
CA LYS A 89 -0.04 12.44 4.96
C LYS A 89 1.08 12.64 5.99
N LEU A 90 2.31 12.22 5.69
CA LEU A 90 3.46 12.36 6.59
C LEU A 90 4.10 13.77 6.54
N GLU A 91 3.59 14.69 5.71
CA GLU A 91 4.06 16.07 5.57
C GLU A 91 5.59 16.20 5.38
N LEU A 92 6.17 15.26 4.62
CA LEU A 92 7.61 15.25 4.32
C LEU A 92 7.95 16.34 3.27
N PRO A 93 9.21 16.84 3.27
CA PRO A 93 9.75 17.61 2.15
C PRO A 93 9.53 16.89 0.81
N ALA A 94 9.27 17.64 -0.27
CA ALA A 94 8.75 17.11 -1.53
C ALA A 94 9.68 16.05 -2.18
N ASP A 95 10.99 16.27 -2.11
CA ASP A 95 12.04 15.35 -2.54
C ASP A 95 12.03 14.05 -1.73
N ARG A 96 11.98 14.15 -0.40
CA ARG A 96 11.90 12.99 0.49
C ARG A 96 10.60 12.22 0.29
N ALA A 97 9.48 12.92 0.16
CA ALA A 97 8.17 12.34 -0.12
C ALA A 97 8.15 11.61 -1.47
N TYR A 98 8.84 12.12 -2.49
CA TYR A 98 8.97 11.46 -3.79
C TYR A 98 9.73 10.15 -3.66
N VAL A 99 10.92 10.17 -3.05
CA VAL A 99 11.78 8.99 -2.86
C VAL A 99 11.04 7.90 -2.09
N VAL A 100 10.48 8.23 -0.92
CA VAL A 100 9.79 7.26 -0.05
C VAL A 100 8.57 6.65 -0.75
N ARG A 101 7.80 7.44 -1.50
CA ARG A 101 6.68 6.91 -2.30
C ARG A 101 7.18 5.97 -3.40
N SER A 102 8.28 6.29 -4.06
CA SER A 102 8.86 5.42 -5.09
C SER A 102 9.25 4.06 -4.51
N LEU A 103 10.00 4.07 -3.40
CA LEU A 103 10.43 2.86 -2.69
C LEU A 103 9.23 2.00 -2.26
N ALA A 104 8.23 2.59 -1.59
CA ALA A 104 7.05 1.87 -1.15
C ALA A 104 6.27 1.24 -2.32
N ARG A 105 6.15 1.95 -3.44
CA ARG A 105 5.48 1.43 -4.64
C ARG A 105 6.24 0.26 -5.25
N HIS A 106 7.58 0.32 -5.33
CA HIS A 106 8.39 -0.79 -5.82
C HIS A 106 8.27 -2.03 -4.93
N ILE A 107 8.23 -1.84 -3.61
CA ILE A 107 8.03 -2.94 -2.65
C ILE A 107 6.66 -3.58 -2.86
N VAL A 108 5.58 -2.78 -2.93
CA VAL A 108 4.22 -3.30 -3.17
C VAL A 108 4.13 -4.04 -4.50
N ALA A 109 4.72 -3.47 -5.56
CA ALA A 109 4.76 -4.10 -6.87
C ALA A 109 5.63 -5.36 -6.93
N GLY A 110 6.46 -5.62 -5.91
CA GLY A 110 7.36 -6.78 -5.85
C GLY A 110 8.58 -6.65 -6.75
N VAL A 111 8.97 -5.41 -7.11
CA VAL A 111 10.11 -5.10 -7.99
C VAL A 111 11.24 -4.37 -7.28
N ALA A 112 11.11 -4.13 -5.97
CA ALA A 112 12.16 -3.50 -5.18
C ALA A 112 13.39 -4.41 -5.07
N THR A 113 14.55 -3.79 -5.17
CA THR A 113 15.85 -4.39 -4.84
C THR A 113 16.06 -4.46 -3.33
N SER A 114 17.01 -5.29 -2.88
CA SER A 114 17.39 -5.36 -1.46
C SER A 114 17.86 -4.01 -0.90
N ASP A 115 18.46 -3.17 -1.73
CA ASP A 115 18.91 -1.83 -1.35
C ASP A 115 17.72 -0.87 -1.17
N GLU A 116 16.71 -0.96 -2.03
CA GLU A 116 15.46 -0.20 -1.88
C GLU A 116 14.65 -0.65 -0.67
N GLU A 117 14.56 -1.96 -0.42
CA GLU A 117 13.91 -2.50 0.78
C GLU A 117 14.63 -2.02 2.06
N ARG A 118 15.97 -2.00 2.06
CA ARG A 118 16.78 -1.47 3.17
C ARG A 118 16.57 0.03 3.36
N ALA A 119 16.67 0.82 2.30
CA ALA A 119 16.47 2.28 2.36
C ALA A 119 15.08 2.66 2.88
N PHE A 120 14.04 1.90 2.50
CA PHE A 120 12.70 2.11 3.03
C PHE A 120 12.58 1.77 4.51
N ARG A 121 13.25 0.69 4.97
CA ARG A 121 13.30 0.32 6.39
C ARG A 121 14.03 1.36 7.22
N ASP A 122 15.14 1.89 6.74
CA ASP A 122 15.90 2.95 7.40
C ASP A 122 15.04 4.22 7.53
N PHE A 123 14.29 4.56 6.47
CA PHE A 123 13.30 5.64 6.54
C PHE A 123 12.25 5.38 7.62
N CYS A 124 11.67 4.17 7.68
CA CYS A 124 10.68 3.82 8.70
C CYS A 124 11.24 3.99 10.12
N GLY A 125 12.49 3.57 10.36
CA GLY A 125 13.17 3.78 11.65
C GLY A 125 13.40 5.26 11.99
N SER A 126 13.57 6.12 10.97
CA SER A 126 13.73 7.57 11.18
C SER A 126 12.42 8.33 11.50
N LEU A 127 11.26 7.68 11.38
CA LEU A 127 9.97 8.26 11.81
C LEU A 127 9.79 8.27 13.34
N ASP A 128 10.67 7.55 14.05
CA ASP A 128 10.68 7.42 15.50
C ASP A 128 11.35 8.62 16.18
N THR A 129 12.32 9.25 15.51
CA THR A 129 13.17 10.31 16.07
C THR A 129 12.65 11.73 15.86
N GLN A 130 11.50 11.89 15.20
CA GLN A 130 10.87 13.20 14.92
C GLN A 130 9.57 13.39 15.73
N GLY A 131 9.54 12.90 16.97
CA GLY A 131 8.44 13.05 17.92
C GLY A 131 8.87 13.81 19.16
#